data_AF-A0A934MP61-F1
#
_entry.id   AF-A0A934MP61-F1
#
_cell.length_a   1.000
_cell.length_b   1.000
_cell.length_c   1.000
_cell.angle_alpha   90.00
_cell.angle_beta   90.00
_cell.angle_gamma   90.00
#
_symmetry.space_group_name_H-M   'P 1'
#
loop_
_entity.id
_entity.type
_entity.pdbx_description
1 polymer ?
#
loop_
_entity_poly.entity_id
_entity_poly.type
_entity_poly.pdbx_seq_one_letter_code
_entity_poly.pdbx_strand_id
1 'polypeptide(L)'
;MMRLEGYISKKNIRRWLDNYASMVVGDRPYDALPSNSGPKAYDGVSDGRINKIMLDHTLEQLRRDKPRTYACVQARWLLQLRTGEAMRKLGIPQDEYARRCSNAVDFLYLRINGKSDGYRRLAEFILSQ
;
A
#
# COMPACT_ATOMS: atom_id res chain seq x y z
N MET A 1 -0.91 -21.97 7.20
CA MET A 1 -1.58 -20.78 6.61
C MET A 1 -1.06 -20.62 5.18
N MET A 2 -1.91 -20.89 4.19
CA MET A 2 -1.52 -20.85 2.77
C MET A 2 -1.22 -19.40 2.37
N ARG A 3 -0.02 -19.14 1.84
CA ARG A 3 0.32 -17.85 1.23
C ARG A 3 -0.12 -17.92 -0.22
N LEU A 4 -1.16 -17.17 -0.58
CA LEU A 4 -1.48 -16.94 -1.98
C LEU A 4 -0.39 -16.05 -2.56
N GLU A 5 0.38 -16.59 -3.49
CA GLU A 5 1.36 -15.80 -4.25
C GLU A 5 0.64 -14.65 -4.96
N GLY A 6 1.18 -13.43 -4.84
CA GLY A 6 0.57 -12.22 -5.40
C GLY A 6 -0.47 -11.51 -4.52
N TYR A 7 -0.84 -12.06 -3.35
CA TYR A 7 -1.75 -11.39 -2.41
C TYR A 7 -1.00 -10.48 -1.42
N ILE A 8 -1.43 -9.21 -1.34
CA ILE A 8 -0.80 -8.19 -0.50
C ILE A 8 -1.77 -7.77 0.62
N SER A 9 -1.35 -7.98 1.87
CA SER A 9 -2.15 -7.59 3.03
C SER A 9 -2.25 -6.06 3.19
N LYS A 10 -3.34 -5.57 3.83
CA LYS A 10 -3.48 -4.16 4.23
C LYS A 10 -2.29 -3.67 5.09
N LYS A 11 -1.74 -4.55 5.94
CA LYS A 11 -0.55 -4.26 6.75
C LYS A 11 0.66 -3.97 5.86
N ASN A 12 0.86 -4.75 4.80
CA ASN A 12 1.95 -4.52 3.85
C ASN A 12 1.76 -3.23 3.06
N ILE A 13 0.53 -2.92 2.63
CA ILE A 13 0.24 -1.66 1.93
C ILE A 13 0.52 -0.45 2.83
N ARG A 14 0.08 -0.52 4.09
CA ARG A 14 0.38 0.54 5.06
C ARG A 14 1.88 0.69 5.27
N ARG A 15 2.59 -0.43 5.35
CA ARG A 15 4.06 -0.45 5.45
C ARG A 15 4.74 0.13 4.21
N TRP A 16 4.22 -0.12 3.01
CA TRP A 16 4.73 0.51 1.79
C TRP A 16 4.52 2.02 1.80
N LEU A 17 3.36 2.49 2.26
CA LEU A 17 3.10 3.92 2.44
C LEU A 17 4.03 4.54 3.51
N ASP A 18 4.20 3.88 4.66
CA ASP A 18 5.07 4.34 5.74
C ASP A 18 6.54 4.41 5.29
N ASN A 19 6.95 3.56 4.34
CA ASN A 19 8.30 3.52 3.77
C ASN A 19 8.37 4.10 2.35
N TYR A 20 7.38 4.90 1.93
CA TYR A 20 7.29 5.39 0.55
C TYR A 20 8.56 6.14 0.12
N ALA A 21 9.10 6.99 1.00
CA ALA A 21 10.34 7.74 0.76
C ALA A 21 11.55 6.81 0.53
N SER A 22 11.68 5.74 1.31
CA SER A 22 12.76 4.75 1.14
C SER A 22 12.62 3.96 -0.17
N MET A 23 11.39 3.67 -0.59
CA MET A 23 11.14 3.00 -1.87
C MET A 23 11.50 3.88 -3.08
N VAL A 24 11.41 5.21 -2.96
CA VAL A 24 11.81 6.16 -4.02
C VAL A 24 13.32 6.13 -4.29
N VAL A 25 14.13 5.93 -3.26
CA VAL A 25 15.60 5.86 -3.37
C VAL A 25 16.07 4.51 -3.95
N GLY A 26 15.17 3.53 -4.08
CA GLY A 26 15.52 2.16 -4.45
C GLY A 26 16.15 1.37 -3.31
N ASP A 27 16.17 1.94 -2.11
CA ASP A 27 16.67 1.28 -0.91
C ASP A 27 15.64 0.29 -0.37
N ARG A 28 16.14 -0.86 0.13
CA ARG A 28 15.28 -1.80 0.84
C ARG A 28 14.71 -1.07 2.07
N PRO A 29 13.38 -1.12 2.31
CA PRO A 29 12.81 -0.50 3.51
C PRO A 29 13.51 -1.09 4.74
N TYR A 30 13.92 -0.24 5.67
CA TYR A 30 14.79 -0.59 6.82
C TYR A 30 14.22 -1.74 7.66
N ASP A 31 12.91 -1.91 7.60
CA ASP A 31 12.15 -2.88 8.39
C ASP A 31 11.84 -4.19 7.61
N ALA A 32 12.43 -4.39 6.43
CA ALA A 32 12.14 -5.51 5.52
C ALA A 32 12.25 -6.85 6.26
N LEU A 33 11.08 -7.45 6.59
CA LEU A 33 10.99 -8.87 6.93
C LEU A 33 11.89 -9.65 5.95
N PRO A 34 12.72 -10.59 6.43
CA PRO A 34 13.50 -11.44 5.56
C PRO A 34 12.52 -12.21 4.68
N SER A 35 12.35 -11.75 3.45
CA SER A 35 11.68 -12.54 2.41
C SER A 35 12.68 -13.62 2.05
N ASN A 36 12.45 -14.82 2.57
CA ASN A 36 13.28 -15.99 2.32
C ASN A 36 13.50 -16.19 0.80
N SER A 37 14.77 -16.10 0.40
CA SER A 37 15.48 -17.13 -0.38
C SER A 37 14.74 -17.78 -1.56
N GLY A 38 14.20 -16.98 -2.47
CA GLY A 38 14.03 -17.36 -3.87
C GLY A 38 15.28 -17.03 -4.70
N PRO A 39 15.50 -17.66 -5.87
CA PRO A 39 16.60 -17.33 -6.77
C PRO A 39 16.61 -15.82 -7.04
N LYS A 40 17.73 -15.14 -6.76
CA LYS A 40 17.88 -13.71 -7.06
C LYS A 40 17.53 -13.49 -8.53
N ALA A 41 16.56 -12.61 -8.82
CA ALA A 41 16.24 -12.25 -10.19
C ALA A 41 17.52 -11.76 -10.89
N TYR A 42 17.91 -12.48 -11.94
CA TYR A 42 19.11 -12.23 -12.76
C TYR A 42 19.01 -10.90 -13.55
N ASP A 43 17.85 -10.25 -13.48
CA ASP A 43 17.46 -9.09 -14.30
C ASP A 43 17.60 -7.73 -13.59
N GLY A 44 18.18 -7.67 -12.38
CA GLY A 44 18.42 -6.42 -11.67
C GLY A 44 17.15 -5.64 -11.22
N VAL A 45 15.96 -6.19 -11.46
CA VAL A 45 14.68 -5.68 -10.95
C VAL A 45 14.43 -6.29 -9.56
N SER A 46 14.66 -5.51 -8.51
CA SER A 46 14.35 -5.91 -7.14
C SER A 46 12.83 -5.90 -6.90
N ASP A 47 12.32 -6.84 -6.09
CA ASP A 47 10.91 -6.90 -5.64
C ASP A 47 10.40 -5.54 -5.11
N GLY A 48 11.28 -4.73 -4.53
CA GLY A 48 10.95 -3.38 -4.06
C GLY A 48 10.52 -2.42 -5.18
N ARG A 49 11.12 -2.53 -6.38
CA ARG A 49 10.76 -1.70 -7.54
C ARG A 49 9.38 -2.05 -8.08
N ILE A 50 9.05 -3.35 -8.17
CA ILE A 50 7.73 -3.80 -8.61
C ILE A 50 6.65 -3.32 -7.64
N ASN A 51 6.88 -3.46 -6.33
CA ASN A 51 5.97 -2.96 -5.29
C ASN A 51 5.76 -1.45 -5.38
N LYS A 52 6.83 -0.68 -5.65
CA LYS A 52 6.73 0.77 -5.86
C LYS A 52 5.91 1.11 -7.10
N ILE A 53 6.16 0.47 -8.24
CA ILE A 53 5.42 0.71 -9.48
C ILE A 53 3.93 0.44 -9.28
N MET A 54 3.58 -0.68 -8.62
CA MET A 54 2.18 -0.99 -8.30
C MET A 54 1.56 0.09 -7.39
N LEU A 55 2.30 0.52 -6.36
CA LEU A 55 1.82 1.55 -5.44
C LEU A 55 1.63 2.90 -6.14
N ASP A 56 2.59 3.35 -6.94
CA ASP A 56 2.55 4.60 -7.68
C ASP A 56 1.37 4.62 -8.66
N HIS A 57 1.18 3.53 -9.41
CA HIS A 57 0.04 3.39 -10.32
C HIS A 57 -1.29 3.49 -9.58
N THR A 58 -1.39 2.85 -8.41
CA THR A 58 -2.63 2.84 -7.62
C THR A 58 -2.86 4.18 -6.92
N LEU A 59 -1.80 4.89 -6.51
CA LEU A 59 -1.89 6.26 -5.99
C LEU A 59 -2.37 7.23 -7.05
N GLU A 60 -1.94 7.07 -8.31
CA GLU A 60 -2.44 7.85 -9.43
C GLU A 60 -3.93 7.61 -9.69
N GLN A 61 -4.38 6.35 -9.60
CA GLN A 61 -5.81 6.03 -9.64
C GLN A 61 -6.57 6.67 -8.48
N LEU A 62 -6.02 6.62 -7.25
CA LEU A 62 -6.63 7.26 -6.09
C LEU A 62 -6.75 8.78 -6.26
N ARG A 63 -5.75 9.42 -6.88
CA ARG A 63 -5.76 10.85 -7.20
C ARG A 63 -6.93 11.21 -8.11
N ARG A 64 -7.21 10.37 -9.10
CA ARG A 64 -8.31 10.55 -10.07
C ARG A 64 -9.67 10.24 -9.44
N ASP A 65 -9.80 9.09 -8.78
CA ASP A 65 -11.08 8.59 -8.25
C ASP A 65 -11.52 9.31 -6.96
N LYS A 66 -10.57 9.68 -6.10
CA LYS A 66 -10.83 10.22 -4.75
C LYS A 66 -9.80 11.29 -4.35
N PRO A 67 -9.82 12.48 -4.97
CA PRO A 67 -8.79 13.51 -4.79
C PRO A 67 -8.63 13.99 -3.34
N ARG A 68 -9.73 14.11 -2.58
CA ARG A 68 -9.66 14.51 -1.16
C ARG A 68 -9.00 13.44 -0.27
N THR A 69 -9.19 12.17 -0.60
CA THR A 69 -8.54 11.06 0.10
C THR A 69 -7.06 11.00 -0.27
N TYR A 70 -6.74 11.20 -1.54
CA TYR A 70 -5.36 11.34 -2.01
C TYR A 70 -4.63 12.50 -1.31
N ALA A 71 -5.26 13.66 -1.11
CA ALA A 71 -4.65 14.78 -0.40
C ALA A 71 -4.24 14.43 1.04
N CYS A 72 -5.04 13.60 1.74
CA CYS A 72 -4.69 13.10 3.06
C CYS A 72 -3.48 12.16 3.02
N VAL A 73 -3.44 11.29 2.00
CA VAL A 73 -2.33 10.37 1.76
C VAL A 73 -1.04 11.13 1.46
N GLN A 74 -1.13 12.12 0.57
CA GLN A 74 -0.03 12.99 0.18
C GLN A 74 0.54 13.72 1.40
N ALA A 75 -0.31 14.33 2.22
CA ALA A 75 0.12 15.02 3.42
C ALA A 75 0.81 14.08 4.43
N ARG A 76 0.28 12.87 4.61
CA ARG A 76 0.77 11.92 5.62
C ARG A 76 2.05 11.19 5.22
N TRP A 77 2.08 10.64 4.01
CA TRP A 77 3.09 9.65 3.62
C TRP A 77 4.06 10.18 2.57
N LEU A 78 3.62 11.07 1.67
CA LEU A 78 4.49 11.61 0.61
C LEU A 78 5.26 12.85 1.09
N LEU A 79 4.58 13.74 1.82
CA LEU A 79 5.15 14.97 2.38
C LEU A 79 5.55 14.84 3.86
N GLN A 80 5.13 13.75 4.52
CA GLN A 80 5.43 13.45 5.93
C GLN A 80 5.12 14.62 6.89
N LEU A 81 4.01 15.32 6.65
CA LEU A 81 3.57 16.41 7.51
C LEU A 81 3.10 15.88 8.88
N ARG A 82 3.33 16.67 9.92
CA ARG A 82 2.75 16.39 11.25
C ARG A 82 1.22 16.40 11.14
N THR A 83 0.55 15.48 11.83
CA THR A 83 -0.92 15.30 11.72
C THR A 83 -1.71 16.59 11.96
N GLY A 84 -1.36 17.39 12.98
CA GLY A 84 -2.02 18.68 13.23
C GLY A 84 -1.80 19.70 12.12
N GLU A 85 -0.63 19.69 11.48
CA GLU A 85 -0.35 20.55 10.34
C GLU A 85 -1.11 20.10 9.09
N ALA A 86 -1.14 18.79 8.82
CA ALA A 86 -1.90 18.19 7.73
C ALA A 86 -3.39 18.51 7.86
N MET A 87 -3.98 18.34 9.05
CA MET A 87 -5.38 18.64 9.32
C MET A 87 -5.69 20.12 9.10
N ARG A 88 -4.83 21.02 9.61
CA ARG A 88 -5.00 22.47 9.43
C ARG A 88 -4.91 22.88 7.96
N LYS A 89 -3.95 22.33 7.20
CA LYS A 89 -3.81 22.61 5.77
C LYS A 89 -4.97 22.04 4.94
N LEU A 90 -5.50 20.88 5.33
CA LEU A 90 -6.61 20.22 4.65
C LEU A 90 -8.00 20.71 5.12
N GLY A 91 -8.07 21.46 6.22
CA GLY A 91 -9.30 22.00 6.79
C GLY A 91 -10.27 20.93 7.28
N ILE A 92 -9.77 19.78 7.75
CA ILE A 92 -10.61 18.64 8.16
C ILE A 92 -10.34 18.21 9.61
N PRO A 93 -11.37 17.71 10.33
CA PRO A 93 -11.23 17.24 11.68
C PRO A 93 -10.48 15.90 11.76
N GLN A 94 -10.04 15.54 12.96
CA GLN A 94 -9.12 14.41 13.18
C GLN A 94 -9.76 13.06 12.80
N ASP A 95 -11.03 12.89 13.16
CA ASP A 95 -11.85 11.72 12.85
C ASP A 95 -11.98 11.54 11.33
N GLU A 96 -12.26 12.61 10.61
CA GLU A 96 -12.37 12.59 9.16
C GLU A 96 -11.02 12.32 8.50
N TYR A 97 -9.93 12.92 9.00
CA TYR A 97 -8.58 12.68 8.53
C TYR A 97 -8.17 11.21 8.71
N ALA A 98 -8.42 10.64 9.89
CA ALA A 98 -8.16 9.24 10.19
C ALA A 98 -8.98 8.30 9.30
N ARG A 99 -10.28 8.58 9.13
CA ARG A 99 -11.19 7.83 8.26
C ARG A 99 -10.72 7.88 6.81
N ARG A 100 -10.33 9.04 6.30
CA ARG A 100 -9.80 9.19 4.93
C ARG A 100 -8.51 8.41 4.75
N CYS A 101 -7.60 8.43 5.72
CA CYS A 101 -6.39 7.62 5.69
C CYS A 101 -6.70 6.11 5.67
N SER A 102 -7.67 5.65 6.45
CA SER A 102 -8.11 4.24 6.42
C SER A 102 -8.71 3.87 5.07
N ASN A 103 -9.63 4.69 4.56
CA ASN A 103 -10.27 4.48 3.26
C ASN A 103 -9.26 4.45 2.11
N ALA A 104 -8.15 5.20 2.22
CA ALA A 104 -7.07 5.15 1.26
C ALA A 104 -6.40 3.77 1.25
N VAL A 105 -6.05 3.24 2.43
CA VAL A 105 -5.45 1.89 2.55
C VAL A 105 -6.41 0.83 2.02
N ASP A 106 -7.71 0.96 2.30
CA ASP A 106 -8.72 0.03 1.78
C ASP A 106 -8.86 0.11 0.25
N PHE A 107 -8.84 1.32 -0.31
CA PHE A 107 -8.85 1.50 -1.76
C PHE A 107 -7.62 0.89 -2.42
N LEU A 108 -6.43 1.17 -1.89
CA LEU A 108 -5.18 0.60 -2.39
C LEU A 108 -5.21 -0.93 -2.29
N TYR A 109 -5.71 -1.48 -1.19
CA TYR A 109 -5.87 -2.93 -1.00
C TYR A 109 -6.76 -3.57 -2.05
N LEU A 110 -7.92 -2.98 -2.34
CA LEU A 110 -8.84 -3.52 -3.32
C LEU A 110 -8.29 -3.40 -4.74
N ARG A 111 -7.62 -2.30 -5.08
CA ARG A 111 -7.08 -2.08 -6.42
C ARG A 111 -5.83 -2.92 -6.71
N ILE A 112 -4.90 -3.02 -5.76
CA ILE A 112 -3.66 -3.78 -5.91
C ILE A 112 -3.97 -5.28 -5.99
N ASN A 113 -4.86 -5.78 -5.14
CA ASN A 113 -5.21 -7.21 -5.17
C ASN A 113 -6.24 -7.54 -6.26
N GLY A 114 -6.98 -6.56 -6.80
CA GLY A 114 -7.94 -6.79 -7.89
C GLY A 114 -8.90 -7.96 -7.61
N LYS A 115 -8.96 -8.92 -8.55
CA LYS A 115 -9.79 -10.15 -8.45
C LYS A 115 -9.20 -11.22 -7.51
N SER A 116 -7.99 -11.03 -6.97
CA SER A 116 -7.31 -11.98 -6.09
C SER A 116 -7.99 -12.19 -4.74
N ASP A 117 -8.85 -11.26 -4.31
CA ASP A 117 -9.75 -11.47 -3.16
C ASP A 117 -10.76 -12.60 -3.43
N GLY A 118 -11.20 -12.76 -4.68
CA GLY A 118 -12.08 -13.85 -5.11
C GLY A 118 -11.37 -15.21 -5.13
N TYR A 119 -10.12 -15.26 -5.61
CA TYR A 119 -9.30 -16.47 -5.58
C TYR A 119 -8.96 -16.90 -4.15
N ARG A 120 -8.79 -15.95 -3.22
CA ARG A 120 -8.62 -16.27 -1.79
C ARG A 120 -9.85 -16.93 -1.20
N ARG A 121 -11.04 -16.36 -1.43
CA ARG A 121 -12.31 -16.95 -0.96
C ARG A 121 -12.55 -18.33 -1.57
N LEU A 122 -12.18 -18.50 -2.84
CA LEU A 122 -12.27 -19.80 -3.51
C LEU A 122 -11.29 -20.83 -2.93
N ALA A 123 -10.04 -20.44 -2.67
CA ALA A 123 -9.04 -21.31 -2.04
C ALA A 123 -9.42 -21.67 -0.60
N GLU A 124 -9.94 -20.73 0.18
CA GLU A 124 -10.46 -20.97 1.53
C GLU A 124 -11.67 -21.92 1.51
N PHE A 125 -12.55 -21.81 0.52
CA PHE A 125 -13.68 -22.72 0.33
C PHE A 125 -13.24 -24.15 0.00
N ILE A 126 -12.31 -24.33 -0.94
CA ILE A 126 -11.79 -25.65 -1.36
C ILE A 126 -11.08 -26.37 -0.21
N LEU A 127 -10.37 -25.64 0.65
CA LEU A 127 -9.66 -26.21 1.80
C LEU A 127 -10.54 -26.49 3.03
N SER A 128 -11.79 -26.03 3.01
CA SER A 128 -12.78 -26.27 4.06
C SER A 128 -13.69 -27.49 3.79
N GLN A 129 -13.51 -28.13 2.64
CA GLN A 129 -14.06 -29.44 2.28
C GLN A 129 -13.09 -30.54 2.71
#